data_AF-A0A960EA49-F1
#
_entry.id   AF-A0A960EA49-F1
#
_cell.length_a   1.000
_cell.length_b   1.000
_cell.length_c   1.000
_cell.angle_alpha   90.00
_cell.angle_beta   90.00
_cell.angle_gamma   90.00
#
_symmetry.space_group_name_H-M   'P 1'
#
loop_
_entity.id
_entity.type
_entity.pdbx_description
1 polymer ?
#
loop_
_entity_poly.entity_id
_entity_poly.type
_entity_poly.pdbx_seq_one_letter_code
_entity_poly.pdbx_strand_id
1 'polypeptide(L)'
;MRRSQAPLVVAIAMVLTLTACNRSDGTTSDTTVDTTTVGATESTTDPPAPTSAPATVPETTTPPPTTTSPTTAPATTVPAVERDFSAITPIVQQVVDEQGLNGAGLVVVDRDEGVVHEQYWGEFDADRRSFIASSSKMIVAGVLMRLADDGALDLDVPIADQFGWTGNPTLTPVQLVSNLSGFVGLFPDIGYPPYRCQFLPAGELERCGASIFETPDDDADIVPPDTAFRYGGGQWQVAGAIAETASGRSWAELIDEIYVQPCGVDSLGFGNHFIRTSGLQYPHGVDPSDLGPTDNPNMEGGAFVDVPDYGALLLMHLREGRCDGTQVISPAGIGRLHTDRTAELGLPPGYAMGWWVDRSTGRLRDPGAYGAVPWIDVDLGYGAYLVVEADGTTGDAIMSLIEPIIDDAMATS
;
A
#
# COMPACT_ATOMS: atom_id res chain seq x y z
N MET A 1 -14.24 46.35 -41.67
CA MET A 1 -13.52 46.10 -40.40
C MET A 1 -13.87 44.70 -39.92
N ARG A 2 -13.08 43.69 -40.30
CA ARG A 2 -13.18 42.31 -39.83
C ARG A 2 -12.15 42.14 -38.72
N ARG A 3 -12.57 41.78 -37.50
CA ARG A 3 -11.66 41.36 -36.43
C ARG A 3 -11.65 39.84 -36.38
N SER A 4 -10.47 39.30 -36.68
CA SER A 4 -10.09 37.90 -36.50
C SER A 4 -9.95 37.62 -35.01
N GLN A 5 -10.54 36.53 -34.52
CA GLN A 5 -10.22 35.94 -33.22
C GLN A 5 -9.20 34.82 -33.43
N ALA A 6 -8.07 34.89 -32.73
CA ALA A 6 -7.11 33.82 -32.60
C ALA A 6 -7.33 33.11 -31.25
N PRO A 7 -7.16 31.78 -31.16
CA PRO A 7 -7.31 31.06 -29.91
C PRO A 7 -6.05 31.21 -29.03
N LEU A 8 -6.30 31.28 -27.72
CA LEU A 8 -5.31 31.35 -26.66
C LEU A 8 -4.70 29.95 -26.45
N VAL A 9 -3.43 29.77 -26.81
CA VAL A 9 -2.64 28.58 -26.46
C VAL A 9 -1.99 28.85 -25.11
N VAL A 10 -2.37 28.08 -24.08
CA VAL A 10 -1.72 28.10 -22.77
C VAL A 10 -0.53 27.15 -22.84
N ALA A 11 0.68 27.71 -22.76
CA ALA A 11 1.92 26.95 -22.69
C ALA A 11 2.24 26.63 -21.22
N ILE A 12 2.30 25.34 -20.88
CA ILE A 12 2.81 24.85 -19.59
C ILE A 12 4.32 24.66 -19.74
N ALA A 13 5.08 25.30 -18.86
CA ALA A 13 6.54 25.30 -18.89
C ALA A 13 7.10 24.02 -18.25
N MET A 14 7.81 23.22 -19.05
CA MET A 14 8.69 22.14 -18.61
C MET A 14 10.01 22.72 -18.07
N VAL A 15 10.47 22.21 -16.92
CA VAL A 15 11.86 22.36 -16.46
C VAL A 15 12.49 20.97 -16.44
N LEU A 16 13.44 20.74 -17.34
CA LEU A 16 14.17 19.49 -17.53
C LEU A 16 15.66 19.83 -17.66
N THR A 17 16.45 19.47 -16.66
CA THR A 17 17.93 19.38 -16.68
C THR A 17 18.32 18.50 -15.48
N LEU A 18 19.13 17.45 -15.55
CA LEU A 18 20.42 17.34 -16.23
C LEU A 18 20.79 15.89 -16.64
N THR A 19 21.62 15.87 -17.66
CA THR A 19 22.47 14.83 -18.23
C THR A 19 23.43 14.19 -17.22
N ALA A 20 23.60 12.86 -17.29
CA ALA A 20 24.80 12.17 -16.83
C ALA A 20 25.32 11.24 -17.93
N CYS A 21 26.46 11.61 -18.51
CA CYS A 21 27.33 10.69 -19.24
C CYS A 21 28.16 9.91 -18.21
N ASN A 22 28.15 8.58 -18.25
CA ASN A 22 29.42 7.89 -18.03
C ASN A 22 29.53 6.58 -18.81
N ARG A 23 30.69 6.42 -19.44
CA ARG A 23 31.09 5.30 -20.26
C ARG A 23 31.78 4.29 -19.34
N SER A 24 31.34 3.05 -19.43
CA SER A 24 31.89 1.86 -18.79
C SER A 24 33.19 1.42 -19.47
N ASP A 25 34.23 1.14 -18.68
CA ASP A 25 35.30 0.20 -19.05
C ASP A 25 35.27 -0.94 -18.04
N GLY A 26 35.03 -2.15 -18.56
CA GLY A 26 34.97 -3.37 -17.79
C GLY A 26 36.35 -3.93 -17.46
N THR A 27 36.39 -4.80 -16.46
CA THR A 27 37.34 -5.91 -16.41
C THR A 27 36.69 -7.03 -15.62
N THR A 28 36.46 -8.12 -16.34
CA THR A 28 36.12 -9.44 -15.84
C THR A 28 37.25 -10.01 -15.00
N SER A 29 36.92 -10.65 -13.89
CA SER A 29 37.80 -11.67 -13.30
C SER A 29 36.96 -12.80 -12.72
N ASP A 30 37.11 -13.90 -13.44
CA ASP A 30 36.73 -15.28 -13.22
C ASP A 30 37.26 -15.80 -11.87
N THR A 31 36.43 -16.48 -11.08
CA THR A 31 36.91 -17.35 -9.99
C THR A 31 35.93 -18.50 -9.79
N THR A 32 36.20 -19.57 -10.54
CA THR A 32 36.21 -20.99 -10.13
C THR A 32 35.35 -21.40 -8.94
N VAL A 33 34.30 -22.15 -9.28
CA VAL A 33 33.52 -23.04 -8.41
C VAL A 33 34.41 -24.18 -7.92
N ASP A 34 34.55 -24.33 -6.61
CA ASP A 34 35.11 -25.53 -5.98
C ASP A 34 33.96 -26.40 -5.47
N THR A 35 33.96 -27.65 -5.96
CA THR A 35 32.86 -28.60 -5.79
C THR A 35 33.27 -29.59 -4.71
N THR A 36 32.67 -29.53 -3.53
CA THR A 36 32.91 -30.52 -2.46
C THR A 36 31.67 -31.38 -2.25
N THR A 37 31.78 -32.62 -2.72
CA THR A 37 30.82 -33.70 -2.55
C THR A 37 30.89 -34.25 -1.11
N VAL A 38 29.78 -34.21 -0.39
CA VAL A 38 29.52 -35.03 0.83
C VAL A 38 28.05 -35.41 0.74
N GLY A 39 27.70 -36.65 0.40
CA GLY A 39 27.65 -37.75 1.36
C GLY A 39 26.18 -38.04 1.69
N ALA A 40 25.51 -38.77 0.78
CA ALA A 40 24.13 -39.23 0.98
C ALA A 40 24.07 -40.19 2.17
N THR A 41 23.16 -39.92 3.10
CA THR A 41 22.76 -40.88 4.13
C THR A 41 21.25 -41.02 4.07
N GLU A 42 20.81 -42.20 3.64
CA GLU A 42 19.42 -42.63 3.68
C GLU A 42 18.93 -42.66 5.14
N SER A 43 17.73 -42.17 5.39
CA SER A 43 16.99 -42.51 6.60
C SER A 43 15.58 -42.92 6.20
N THR A 44 15.31 -44.17 6.54
CA THR A 44 14.13 -44.97 6.26
C THR A 44 12.92 -44.48 7.03
N THR A 45 11.82 -44.35 6.30
CA THR A 45 10.46 -44.14 6.78
C THR A 45 9.94 -45.36 7.55
N ASP A 46 9.45 -45.14 8.77
CA ASP A 46 8.67 -46.14 9.52
C ASP A 46 7.16 -46.00 9.20
N PRO A 47 6.42 -47.11 9.05
CA PRO A 47 5.00 -47.12 8.68
C PRO A 47 4.06 -46.83 9.87
N PRO A 48 2.87 -46.26 9.62
CA PRO A 48 1.90 -45.98 10.67
C PRO A 48 1.20 -47.24 11.20
N ALA A 49 0.91 -47.25 12.50
CA ALA A 49 0.22 -48.30 13.23
C ALA A 49 -1.27 -48.47 12.82
N PRO A 50 -1.89 -49.65 13.02
CA PRO A 50 -3.20 -49.96 12.45
C PRO A 50 -4.36 -49.33 13.22
N THR A 51 -5.29 -48.77 12.44
CA THR A 51 -6.59 -48.23 12.84
C THR A 51 -7.49 -49.32 13.45
N SER A 52 -8.05 -49.04 14.63
CA SER A 52 -9.06 -49.88 15.28
C SER A 52 -10.44 -49.58 14.69
N ALA A 53 -11.15 -50.62 14.25
CA ALA A 53 -12.53 -50.53 13.77
C ALA A 53 -13.52 -50.25 14.93
N PRO A 54 -14.69 -49.61 14.67
CA PRO A 54 -15.62 -49.23 15.72
C PRO A 54 -16.52 -50.39 16.17
N ALA A 55 -16.85 -50.40 17.46
CA ALA A 55 -17.83 -51.30 18.05
C ALA A 55 -19.27 -50.94 17.63
N THR A 56 -20.06 -51.95 17.32
CA THR A 56 -21.47 -51.87 16.92
C THR A 56 -22.36 -51.51 18.13
N VAL A 57 -23.16 -50.44 18.02
CA VAL A 57 -24.20 -50.06 18.99
C VAL A 57 -25.58 -50.32 18.35
N PRO A 58 -26.61 -50.82 19.08
CA PRO A 58 -27.91 -51.16 18.49
C PRO A 58 -28.72 -49.92 18.10
N GLU A 59 -29.35 -49.97 16.93
CA GLU A 59 -30.33 -48.97 16.47
C GLU A 59 -31.54 -48.90 17.42
N THR A 60 -31.78 -47.70 17.96
CA THR A 60 -33.06 -47.33 18.57
C THR A 60 -33.79 -46.44 17.56
N THR A 61 -34.96 -46.88 17.10
CA THR A 61 -35.80 -46.18 16.12
C THR A 61 -36.56 -45.02 16.78
N THR A 62 -36.25 -43.79 16.37
CA THR A 62 -37.02 -42.58 16.72
C THR A 62 -37.85 -42.15 15.52
N PRO A 63 -39.15 -41.82 15.66
CA PRO A 63 -39.99 -41.38 14.54
C PRO A 63 -39.57 -39.98 14.05
N PRO A 64 -39.82 -39.65 12.77
CA PRO A 64 -39.37 -38.39 12.18
C PRO A 64 -40.12 -37.19 12.76
N PRO A 65 -39.46 -36.02 12.95
CA PRO A 65 -40.12 -34.80 13.38
C PRO A 65 -41.01 -34.26 12.27
N THR A 66 -42.16 -33.73 12.65
CA THR A 66 -43.10 -33.06 11.74
C THR A 66 -42.55 -31.67 11.41
N THR A 67 -42.20 -31.44 10.15
CA THR A 67 -41.69 -30.15 9.66
C THR A 67 -42.84 -29.17 9.48
N THR A 68 -42.97 -28.19 10.38
CA THR A 68 -43.69 -26.93 10.09
C THR A 68 -42.71 -25.94 9.48
N SER A 69 -42.93 -25.58 8.22
CA SER A 69 -42.18 -24.53 7.52
C SER A 69 -42.36 -23.18 8.22
N PRO A 70 -41.30 -22.40 8.47
CA PRO A 70 -41.44 -21.03 8.92
C PRO A 70 -41.92 -20.15 7.75
N THR A 71 -42.91 -19.31 8.01
CA THR A 71 -43.34 -18.24 7.11
C THR A 71 -42.26 -17.17 7.06
N THR A 72 -41.54 -17.07 5.94
CA THR A 72 -40.61 -15.99 5.64
C THR A 72 -41.38 -14.68 5.50
N ALA A 73 -41.12 -13.71 6.38
CA ALA A 73 -41.57 -12.34 6.20
C ALA A 73 -40.89 -11.73 4.96
N PRO A 74 -41.55 -10.89 4.16
CA PRO A 74 -40.92 -10.27 2.99
C PRO A 74 -39.75 -9.40 3.45
N ALA A 75 -38.55 -9.67 2.94
CA ALA A 75 -37.43 -8.75 3.05
C ALA A 75 -37.85 -7.44 2.38
N THR A 76 -37.83 -6.34 3.13
CA THR A 76 -37.97 -5.00 2.57
C THR A 76 -36.70 -4.72 1.77
N THR A 77 -36.75 -4.90 0.46
CA THR A 77 -35.73 -4.40 -0.46
C THR A 77 -35.79 -2.88 -0.43
N VAL A 78 -34.81 -2.26 0.23
CA VAL A 78 -34.52 -0.84 0.04
C VAL A 78 -34.18 -0.65 -1.46
N PRO A 79 -34.77 0.31 -2.17
CA PRO A 79 -34.38 0.58 -3.55
C PRO A 79 -32.90 0.96 -3.57
N ALA A 80 -32.11 0.31 -4.42
CA ALA A 80 -30.73 0.72 -4.65
C ALA A 80 -30.72 2.19 -5.13
N VAL A 81 -29.84 3.01 -4.55
CA VAL A 81 -29.62 4.38 -5.02
C VAL A 81 -29.04 4.29 -6.43
N GLU A 82 -29.73 4.86 -7.42
CA GLU A 82 -29.25 4.90 -8.79
C GLU A 82 -28.16 5.99 -8.91
N ARG A 83 -26.89 5.57 -8.87
CA ARG A 83 -25.72 6.43 -9.05
C ARG A 83 -25.33 6.49 -10.52
N ASP A 84 -24.98 7.67 -11.04
CA ASP A 84 -24.55 7.86 -12.43
C ASP A 84 -23.03 8.02 -12.54
N PHE A 85 -22.35 6.95 -12.95
CA PHE A 85 -20.91 6.94 -13.27
C PHE A 85 -20.64 6.99 -14.78
N SER A 86 -21.66 7.20 -15.62
CA SER A 86 -21.56 7.00 -17.08
C SER A 86 -20.57 7.92 -17.78
N ALA A 87 -20.28 9.10 -17.20
CA ALA A 87 -19.31 10.04 -17.73
C ALA A 87 -17.84 9.61 -17.55
N ILE A 88 -17.55 8.64 -16.65
CA ILE A 88 -16.18 8.18 -16.38
C ILE A 88 -15.59 7.47 -17.60
N THR A 89 -16.34 6.55 -18.23
CA THR A 89 -15.85 5.73 -19.34
C THR A 89 -15.25 6.54 -20.50
N PRO A 90 -15.95 7.53 -21.10
CA PRO A 90 -15.39 8.28 -22.21
C PRO A 90 -14.17 9.12 -21.81
N ILE A 91 -14.10 9.61 -20.57
CA ILE A 91 -12.98 10.41 -20.07
C ILE A 91 -11.72 9.54 -19.95
N VAL A 92 -11.83 8.41 -19.23
CA VAL A 92 -10.68 7.52 -19.02
C VAL A 92 -10.22 6.91 -20.34
N GLN A 93 -11.16 6.48 -21.21
CA GLN A 93 -10.82 5.95 -22.53
C GLN A 93 -10.06 6.99 -23.38
N GLN A 94 -10.48 8.27 -23.35
CA GLN A 94 -9.78 9.32 -24.08
C GLN A 94 -8.32 9.46 -23.61
N VAL A 95 -8.08 9.45 -22.30
CA VAL A 95 -6.71 9.57 -21.76
C VAL A 95 -5.88 8.33 -22.11
N VAL A 96 -6.46 7.13 -21.98
CA VAL A 96 -5.80 5.86 -22.37
C VAL A 96 -5.37 5.92 -23.84
N ASP A 97 -6.25 6.35 -24.74
CA ASP A 97 -5.97 6.42 -26.18
C ASP A 97 -4.95 7.52 -26.53
N GLU A 98 -5.10 8.72 -25.96
CA GLU A 98 -4.25 9.88 -26.27
C GLU A 98 -2.82 9.74 -25.74
N GLN A 99 -2.65 9.10 -24.59
CA GLN A 99 -1.33 8.85 -23.99
C GLN A 99 -0.73 7.50 -24.37
N GLY A 100 -1.48 6.64 -25.06
CA GLY A 100 -1.03 5.31 -25.46
C GLY A 100 -0.78 4.38 -24.26
N LEU A 101 -1.62 4.47 -23.23
CA LEU A 101 -1.55 3.60 -22.07
C LEU A 101 -2.00 2.18 -22.45
N ASN A 102 -1.50 1.16 -21.76
CA ASN A 102 -1.99 -0.22 -21.95
C ASN A 102 -3.39 -0.43 -21.36
N GLY A 103 -3.81 0.41 -20.41
CA GLY A 103 -5.15 0.39 -19.84
C GLY A 103 -5.25 1.17 -18.54
N ALA A 104 -6.38 0.97 -17.86
CA ALA A 104 -6.66 1.53 -16.54
C ALA A 104 -7.63 0.61 -15.78
N GLY A 105 -7.63 0.71 -14.46
CA GLY A 105 -8.64 0.11 -13.60
C GLY A 105 -9.14 1.10 -12.56
N LEU A 106 -10.43 1.01 -12.23
CA LEU A 106 -11.09 1.87 -11.24
C LEU A 106 -12.06 1.05 -10.39
N VAL A 107 -12.00 1.22 -9.08
CA VAL A 107 -13.05 0.81 -8.15
C VAL A 107 -13.50 2.00 -7.31
N VAL A 108 -14.80 2.07 -7.02
CA VAL A 108 -15.42 2.98 -6.05
C VAL A 108 -16.18 2.14 -5.05
N VAL A 109 -15.90 2.38 -3.77
CA VAL A 109 -16.54 1.72 -2.64
C VAL A 109 -17.31 2.72 -1.79
N ASP A 110 -18.46 2.29 -1.29
CA ASP A 110 -19.32 2.98 -0.35
C ASP A 110 -19.26 2.27 1.01
N ARG A 111 -19.23 3.05 2.09
CA ARG A 111 -19.15 2.53 3.47
C ARG A 111 -20.21 1.46 3.75
N ASP A 112 -21.45 1.68 3.32
CA ASP A 112 -22.58 0.82 3.67
C ASP A 112 -22.86 -0.21 2.58
N GLU A 113 -22.71 0.15 1.31
CA GLU A 113 -23.07 -0.71 0.17
C GLU A 113 -21.90 -1.57 -0.36
N GLY A 114 -20.66 -1.27 0.01
CA GLY A 114 -19.48 -1.96 -0.53
C GLY A 114 -19.13 -1.44 -1.92
N VAL A 115 -18.77 -2.32 -2.87
CA VAL A 115 -18.41 -1.89 -4.24
C VAL A 115 -19.65 -1.34 -4.95
N VAL A 116 -19.59 -0.07 -5.36
CA VAL A 116 -20.68 0.62 -6.08
C VAL A 116 -20.34 0.92 -7.54
N HIS A 117 -19.05 0.90 -7.90
CA HIS A 117 -18.58 0.98 -9.29
C HIS A 117 -17.26 0.24 -9.44
N GLU A 118 -17.10 -0.50 -10.53
CA GLU A 118 -15.86 -1.18 -10.89
C GLU A 118 -15.76 -1.20 -12.42
N GLN A 119 -14.63 -0.74 -12.97
CA GLN A 119 -14.47 -0.63 -14.40
C GLN A 119 -13.00 -0.75 -14.83
N TYR A 120 -12.81 -1.35 -16.00
CA TYR A 120 -11.49 -1.58 -16.60
C TYR A 120 -11.46 -1.11 -18.06
N TRP A 121 -10.28 -0.69 -18.50
CA TRP A 121 -9.98 -0.23 -19.85
C TRP A 121 -8.72 -0.90 -20.38
N GLY A 122 -8.65 -1.12 -21.69
CA GLY A 122 -7.48 -1.71 -22.34
C GLY A 122 -7.21 -3.15 -21.90
N GLU A 123 -5.98 -3.43 -21.47
CA GLU A 123 -5.51 -4.75 -21.02
C GLU A 123 -5.76 -5.04 -19.52
N PHE A 124 -6.44 -4.14 -18.81
CA PHE A 124 -6.76 -4.34 -17.39
C PHE A 124 -7.99 -5.24 -17.22
N ASP A 125 -7.94 -6.04 -16.17
CA ASP A 125 -9.05 -6.82 -15.63
C ASP A 125 -8.93 -6.87 -14.10
N ALA A 126 -9.85 -7.59 -13.45
CA ALA A 126 -9.93 -7.67 -12.00
C ALA A 126 -8.75 -8.41 -11.36
N ASP A 127 -8.04 -9.25 -12.12
CA ASP A 127 -6.94 -10.07 -11.61
C ASP A 127 -5.57 -9.41 -11.86
N ARG A 128 -5.53 -8.27 -12.58
CA ARG A 128 -4.29 -7.58 -12.93
C ARG A 128 -3.66 -6.88 -11.73
N ARG A 129 -2.59 -7.48 -11.20
CA ARG A 129 -1.75 -6.88 -10.16
C ARG A 129 -0.85 -5.79 -10.73
N SER A 130 -0.84 -4.63 -10.10
CA SER A 130 0.00 -3.49 -10.48
C SER A 130 0.95 -3.10 -9.35
N PHE A 131 2.16 -2.66 -9.68
CA PHE A 131 3.01 -2.00 -8.68
C PHE A 131 2.42 -0.64 -8.33
N ILE A 132 2.21 -0.38 -7.04
CA ILE A 132 1.49 0.83 -6.59
C ILE A 132 2.39 1.93 -6.04
N ALA A 133 3.71 1.70 -5.99
CA ALA A 133 4.70 2.64 -5.47
C ALA A 133 4.22 3.26 -4.13
N SER A 134 4.28 4.59 -3.99
CA SER A 134 3.97 5.28 -2.73
C SER A 134 2.63 4.95 -2.10
N SER A 135 1.64 4.48 -2.87
CA SER A 135 0.37 3.96 -2.33
C SER A 135 0.53 2.76 -1.37
N SER A 136 1.75 2.26 -1.19
CA SER A 136 2.11 1.29 -0.16
C SER A 136 2.02 1.87 1.27
N LYS A 137 2.13 3.19 1.42
CA LYS A 137 2.40 3.85 2.70
C LYS A 137 1.24 3.73 3.68
N MET A 138 0.01 3.86 3.22
CA MET A 138 -1.17 3.65 4.07
C MET A 138 -1.23 2.23 4.65
N ILE A 139 -0.77 1.23 3.87
CA ILE A 139 -0.71 -0.18 4.29
C ILE A 139 0.37 -0.36 5.35
N VAL A 140 1.57 0.20 5.13
CA VAL A 140 2.65 0.14 6.12
C VAL A 140 2.26 0.81 7.43
N ALA A 141 1.67 2.00 7.36
CA ALA A 141 1.20 2.72 8.54
C ALA A 141 0.14 1.92 9.32
N GLY A 142 -0.75 1.23 8.61
CA GLY A 142 -1.76 0.37 9.23
C GLY A 142 -1.19 -0.88 9.90
N VAL A 143 -0.10 -1.48 9.40
CA VAL A 143 0.64 -2.54 10.13
C VAL A 143 1.13 -2.04 11.47
N LEU A 144 1.79 -0.87 11.50
CA LEU A 144 2.28 -0.29 12.75
C LEU A 144 1.12 0.04 13.71
N MET A 145 0.00 0.54 13.18
CA MET A 145 -1.19 0.81 13.99
C MET A 145 -1.79 -0.46 14.59
N ARG A 146 -1.87 -1.54 13.81
CA ARG A 146 -2.34 -2.85 14.29
C ARG A 146 -1.47 -3.36 15.44
N LEU A 147 -0.15 -3.30 15.28
CA LEU A 147 0.78 -3.70 16.34
C LEU A 147 0.61 -2.83 17.60
N ALA A 148 0.24 -1.56 17.43
CA ALA A 148 -0.06 -0.67 18.55
C ALA A 148 -1.38 -1.00 19.24
N ASP A 149 -2.43 -1.33 18.49
CA ASP A 149 -3.71 -1.81 19.04
C ASP A 149 -3.52 -3.10 19.86
N ASP A 150 -2.61 -3.98 19.42
CA ASP A 150 -2.26 -5.22 20.12
C ASP A 150 -1.30 -5.01 21.31
N GLY A 151 -0.80 -3.78 21.51
CA GLY A 151 0.14 -3.44 22.58
C GLY A 151 1.56 -3.97 22.37
N ALA A 152 1.89 -4.43 21.15
CA ALA A 152 3.24 -4.87 20.79
C ALA A 152 4.18 -3.70 20.47
N LEU A 153 3.63 -2.55 20.10
CA LEU A 153 4.34 -1.32 19.75
C LEU A 153 3.67 -0.12 20.42
N ASP A 154 4.43 0.84 20.94
CA ASP A 154 3.89 2.16 21.28
C ASP A 154 4.37 3.19 20.26
N LEU A 155 3.43 3.81 19.55
CA LEU A 155 3.75 4.76 18.47
C LEU A 155 4.29 6.10 18.97
N ASP A 156 4.13 6.41 20.27
CA ASP A 156 4.53 7.68 20.88
C ASP A 156 5.75 7.56 21.79
N VAL A 157 6.20 6.33 22.08
CA VAL A 157 7.42 6.09 22.86
C VAL A 157 8.63 6.07 21.93
N PRO A 158 9.78 6.66 22.34
CA PRO A 158 10.99 6.60 21.53
C PRO A 158 11.39 5.17 21.15
N ILE A 159 11.81 5.00 19.90
CA ILE A 159 12.21 3.70 19.34
C ILE A 159 13.38 3.11 20.15
N ALA A 160 14.34 3.95 20.55
CA ALA A 160 15.48 3.57 21.38
C ALA A 160 15.05 2.97 22.73
N ASP A 161 13.98 3.49 23.34
CA ASP A 161 13.48 3.02 24.65
C ASP A 161 12.77 1.66 24.54
N GLN A 162 12.22 1.33 23.37
CA GLN A 162 11.46 0.10 23.12
C GLN A 162 12.35 -1.07 22.67
N PHE A 163 13.34 -0.79 21.82
CA PHE A 163 14.12 -1.84 21.13
C PHE A 163 15.61 -1.84 21.47
N GLY A 164 16.07 -0.91 22.32
CA GLY A 164 17.48 -0.81 22.72
C GLY A 164 18.41 -0.34 21.60
N TRP A 165 17.86 0.26 20.55
CA TRP A 165 18.62 0.91 19.49
C TRP A 165 19.27 2.20 20.01
N THR A 166 20.44 2.56 19.48
CA THR A 166 21.30 3.59 20.08
C THR A 166 21.33 4.93 19.34
N GLY A 167 20.85 4.98 18.09
CA GLY A 167 20.67 6.22 17.33
C GLY A 167 19.38 6.96 17.71
N ASN A 168 19.26 8.22 17.27
CA ASN A 168 17.99 8.96 17.26
C ASN A 168 17.12 8.83 18.55
N PRO A 169 17.64 9.21 19.74
CA PRO A 169 17.09 8.77 21.03
C PRO A 169 15.71 9.30 21.38
N THR A 170 15.19 10.29 20.66
CA THR A 170 13.86 10.87 20.89
C THR A 170 12.87 10.56 19.77
N LEU A 171 13.30 9.83 18.74
CA LEU A 171 12.48 9.57 17.55
C LEU A 171 11.45 8.48 17.86
N THR A 172 10.20 8.73 17.48
CA THR A 172 9.05 7.85 17.72
C THR A 172 8.56 7.22 16.41
N PRO A 173 7.88 6.05 16.46
CA PRO A 173 7.33 5.43 15.26
C PRO A 173 6.33 6.32 14.51
N VAL A 174 5.50 7.10 15.22
CA VAL A 174 4.53 8.01 14.57
C VAL A 174 5.23 9.08 13.73
N GLN A 175 6.39 9.58 14.16
CA GLN A 175 7.16 10.58 13.41
C GLN A 175 7.71 10.01 12.10
N LEU A 176 8.08 8.72 12.04
CA LEU A 176 8.54 8.06 10.82
C LEU A 176 7.44 8.04 9.75
N VAL A 177 6.26 7.49 10.07
CA VAL A 177 5.18 7.27 9.10
C VAL A 177 4.33 8.51 8.82
N SER A 178 4.62 9.62 9.50
CA SER A 178 4.07 10.95 9.18
C SER A 178 5.07 11.88 8.48
N ASN A 179 6.24 11.37 8.08
CA ASN A 179 7.30 12.13 7.40
C ASN A 179 7.82 13.33 8.24
N LEU A 180 7.83 13.18 9.56
CA LEU A 180 8.24 14.17 10.56
C LEU A 180 9.46 13.71 11.38
N SER A 181 10.12 12.64 10.95
CA SER A 181 11.29 12.08 11.65
C SER A 181 12.53 12.98 11.61
N GLY A 182 12.61 13.85 10.60
CA GLY A 182 13.80 14.65 10.32
C GLY A 182 14.86 13.94 9.47
N PHE A 183 14.67 12.65 9.13
CA PHE A 183 15.51 11.93 8.19
C PHE A 183 15.51 12.57 6.80
N VAL A 184 16.56 12.32 6.02
CA VAL A 184 16.63 12.78 4.63
C VAL A 184 15.55 12.06 3.81
N GLY A 185 14.58 12.82 3.31
CA GLY A 185 13.51 12.29 2.45
C GLY A 185 13.93 12.11 0.99
N LEU A 186 12.99 11.70 0.14
CA LEU A 186 13.21 11.49 -1.29
C LEU A 186 13.42 12.77 -2.10
N PHE A 187 12.80 13.88 -1.71
CA PHE A 187 12.93 15.13 -2.47
C PHE A 187 14.32 15.77 -2.36
N PRO A 188 14.95 15.83 -1.17
CA PRO A 188 16.32 16.29 -1.05
C PRO A 188 17.33 15.40 -1.79
N ASP A 189 17.21 14.07 -1.64
CA ASP A 189 18.08 13.10 -2.31
C ASP A 189 17.41 11.70 -2.37
N ILE A 190 16.87 11.36 -3.55
CA ILE A 190 16.20 10.08 -3.79
C ILE A 190 17.12 8.86 -3.57
N GLY A 191 18.43 9.03 -3.76
CA GLY A 191 19.42 7.96 -3.69
C GLY A 191 20.35 8.08 -2.50
N TYR A 192 19.90 8.76 -1.43
CA TYR A 192 20.74 9.17 -0.31
C TYR A 192 21.62 8.00 0.19
N PRO A 193 22.96 8.08 0.03
CA PRO A 193 23.84 6.91 0.17
C PRO A 193 23.79 6.19 1.53
N PRO A 194 23.58 6.89 2.67
CA PRO A 194 23.38 6.23 3.96
C PRO A 194 22.15 5.30 3.99
N TYR A 195 21.10 5.60 3.22
CA TYR A 195 19.86 4.82 3.22
C TYR A 195 19.74 3.82 2.07
N ARG A 196 20.82 3.60 1.32
CA ARG A 196 20.81 2.81 0.07
C ARG A 196 20.25 1.39 0.21
N CYS A 197 20.31 0.78 1.39
CA CYS A 197 19.84 -0.59 1.59
C CYS A 197 18.34 -0.75 1.32
N GLN A 198 17.54 0.32 1.42
CA GLN A 198 16.10 0.29 1.10
C GLN A 198 15.82 -0.06 -0.38
N PHE A 199 16.80 0.17 -1.26
CA PHE A 199 16.71 -0.08 -2.71
C PHE A 199 17.28 -1.44 -3.11
N LEU A 200 17.81 -2.22 -2.16
CA LEU A 200 18.46 -3.49 -2.45
C LEU A 200 17.52 -4.64 -2.08
N PRO A 201 17.14 -5.53 -3.01
CA PRO A 201 16.30 -6.69 -2.70
C PRO A 201 17.03 -7.74 -1.85
N ALA A 202 18.35 -7.65 -1.72
CA ALA A 202 19.17 -8.53 -0.91
C ALA A 202 19.41 -7.92 0.48
N GLY A 203 19.39 -8.76 1.50
CA GLY A 203 19.51 -8.36 2.90
C GLY A 203 18.21 -8.65 3.66
N GLU A 204 18.13 -8.16 4.89
CA GLU A 204 16.99 -8.32 5.79
C GLU A 204 16.45 -6.92 6.13
N LEU A 205 15.12 -6.77 6.15
CA LEU A 205 14.42 -5.53 6.47
C LEU A 205 14.83 -5.01 7.85
N GLU A 206 14.76 -5.84 8.89
CA GLU A 206 15.24 -5.51 10.24
C GLU A 206 16.65 -4.93 10.25
N ARG A 207 17.62 -5.60 9.60
CA ARG A 207 19.01 -5.15 9.52
C ARG A 207 19.14 -3.82 8.76
N CYS A 208 18.41 -3.65 7.65
CA CYS A 208 18.46 -2.42 6.88
C CYS A 208 17.91 -1.23 7.68
N GLY A 209 16.75 -1.41 8.33
CA GLY A 209 16.15 -0.36 9.16
C GLY A 209 17.01 0.02 10.36
N ALA A 210 17.58 -0.96 11.08
CA ALA A 210 18.51 -0.69 12.18
C ALA A 210 19.76 0.07 11.69
N SER A 211 20.31 -0.32 10.54
CA SER A 211 21.47 0.36 9.94
C SER A 211 21.16 1.82 9.58
N ILE A 212 19.96 2.09 9.04
CA ILE A 212 19.49 3.46 8.74
C ILE A 212 19.31 4.25 10.03
N PHE A 213 18.72 3.65 11.05
CA PHE A 213 18.40 4.35 12.30
C PHE A 213 19.65 4.69 13.14
N GLU A 214 20.70 3.89 13.05
CA GLU A 214 21.91 4.03 13.89
C GLU A 214 23.11 4.64 13.16
N THR A 215 23.01 4.90 11.86
CA THR A 215 24.14 5.44 11.09
C THR A 215 24.53 6.84 11.57
N PRO A 216 25.81 7.14 11.77
CA PRO A 216 26.28 8.51 12.01
C PRO A 216 26.56 9.26 10.69
N ASP A 217 26.51 8.57 9.55
CA ASP A 217 26.87 9.14 8.24
C ASP A 217 25.86 10.19 7.76
N ASP A 218 24.70 10.32 8.42
CA ASP A 218 23.66 11.29 8.13
C ASP A 218 23.49 12.39 9.20
N ASP A 219 24.30 12.39 10.28
CA ASP A 219 24.23 13.33 11.41
C ASP A 219 24.24 14.81 10.95
N ALA A 220 24.92 15.10 9.85
CA ALA A 220 25.04 16.45 9.29
C ALA A 220 23.81 16.89 8.47
N ASP A 221 22.98 15.95 8.01
CA ASP A 221 21.90 16.17 7.06
C ASP A 221 20.50 16.02 7.69
N ILE A 222 20.39 15.28 8.80
CA ILE A 222 19.15 15.16 9.57
C ILE A 222 18.80 16.46 10.31
N VAL A 223 17.50 16.63 10.61
CA VAL A 223 16.99 17.75 11.43
C VAL A 223 16.20 17.20 12.62
N PRO A 224 15.93 17.98 13.68
CA PRO A 224 15.15 17.48 14.79
C PRO A 224 13.74 17.02 14.36
N PRO A 225 13.19 15.95 14.95
CA PRO A 225 11.82 15.53 14.69
C PRO A 225 10.80 16.65 14.91
N ASP A 226 9.67 16.60 14.20
CA ASP A 226 8.57 17.57 14.26
C ASP A 226 8.94 19.03 13.89
N THR A 227 10.12 19.25 13.27
CA THR A 227 10.53 20.61 12.84
C THR A 227 10.39 20.86 11.35
N ALA A 228 10.33 19.80 10.53
CA ALA A 228 10.16 19.91 9.08
C ALA A 228 9.50 18.65 8.52
N PHE A 229 8.66 18.83 7.49
CA PHE A 229 8.16 17.74 6.69
C PHE A 229 9.21 17.31 5.66
N ARG A 230 9.59 16.02 5.66
CA ARG A 230 10.53 15.42 4.70
C ARG A 230 9.96 14.11 4.19
N TYR A 231 9.39 14.14 2.99
CA TYR A 231 8.64 13.02 2.42
C TYR A 231 9.51 11.82 2.04
N GLY A 232 9.06 10.61 2.42
CA GLY A 232 9.57 9.33 1.94
C GLY A 232 10.96 8.96 2.45
N GLY A 233 11.59 7.99 1.80
CA GLY A 233 12.96 7.58 2.07
C GLY A 233 13.10 6.62 3.26
N GLY A 234 14.30 6.57 3.82
CA GLY A 234 14.72 5.52 4.76
C GLY A 234 13.84 5.37 6.00
N GLN A 235 13.13 6.42 6.43
CA GLN A 235 12.20 6.37 7.57
C GLN A 235 11.10 5.31 7.43
N TRP A 236 10.65 5.00 6.21
CA TRP A 236 9.66 3.96 5.96
C TRP A 236 10.28 2.56 6.11
N GLN A 237 11.53 2.39 5.70
CA GLN A 237 12.27 1.14 5.89
C GLN A 237 12.52 0.89 7.38
N VAL A 238 12.82 1.94 8.15
CA VAL A 238 12.89 1.87 9.62
C VAL A 238 11.55 1.48 10.23
N ALA A 239 10.43 2.02 9.76
CA ALA A 239 9.10 1.65 10.22
C ALA A 239 8.81 0.15 10.02
N GLY A 240 9.15 -0.41 8.85
CA GLY A 240 9.03 -1.84 8.59
C GLY A 240 9.91 -2.70 9.51
N ALA A 241 11.16 -2.29 9.73
CA ALA A 241 12.07 -2.98 10.65
C ALA A 241 11.56 -3.00 12.10
N ILE A 242 10.97 -1.89 12.55
CA ILE A 242 10.32 -1.81 13.87
C ILE A 242 9.16 -2.80 13.95
N ALA A 243 8.35 -2.94 12.88
CA ALA A 243 7.25 -3.88 12.86
C ALA A 243 7.72 -5.33 12.98
N GLU A 244 8.79 -5.72 12.26
CA GLU A 244 9.40 -7.06 12.41
C GLU A 244 9.98 -7.26 13.81
N THR A 245 10.72 -6.28 14.33
CA THR A 245 11.34 -6.34 15.67
C THR A 245 10.29 -6.47 16.78
N ALA A 246 9.22 -5.68 16.73
CA ALA A 246 8.18 -5.64 17.75
C ALA A 246 7.32 -6.91 17.77
N SER A 247 7.09 -7.51 16.60
CA SER A 247 6.25 -8.70 16.45
C SER A 247 7.02 -10.02 16.50
N GLY A 248 8.31 -10.02 16.17
CA GLY A 248 9.10 -11.22 15.93
C GLY A 248 8.70 -11.97 14.67
N ARG A 249 8.03 -11.31 13.72
CA ARG A 249 7.48 -11.89 12.49
C ARG A 249 8.03 -11.16 11.28
N SER A 250 8.14 -11.87 10.16
CA SER A 250 8.51 -11.26 8.89
C SER A 250 7.42 -10.32 8.37
N TRP A 251 7.80 -9.36 7.54
CA TRP A 251 6.85 -8.46 6.88
C TRP A 251 5.76 -9.21 6.10
N ALA A 252 6.12 -10.29 5.41
CA ALA A 252 5.17 -11.11 4.67
C ALA A 252 4.12 -11.77 5.58
N GLU A 253 4.54 -12.27 6.75
CA GLU A 253 3.61 -12.83 7.75
C GLU A 253 2.70 -11.77 8.36
N LEU A 254 3.20 -10.54 8.54
CA LEU A 254 2.39 -9.41 9.02
C LEU A 254 1.35 -9.00 7.97
N ILE A 255 1.71 -8.90 6.70
CA ILE A 255 0.76 -8.60 5.63
C ILE A 255 -0.31 -9.70 5.52
N ASP A 256 0.09 -10.97 5.58
CA ASP A 256 -0.85 -12.09 5.50
C ASP A 256 -1.86 -12.08 6.65
N GLU A 257 -1.39 -11.96 7.89
CA GLU A 257 -2.28 -11.99 9.06
C GLU A 257 -3.14 -10.74 9.19
N ILE A 258 -2.60 -9.56 8.89
CA ILE A 258 -3.30 -8.30 9.16
C ILE A 258 -4.28 -7.99 8.04
N TYR A 259 -3.92 -8.25 6.78
CA TYR A 259 -4.72 -7.84 5.62
C TYR A 259 -5.23 -9.01 4.80
N VAL A 260 -4.35 -9.89 4.31
CA VAL A 260 -4.74 -10.92 3.33
C VAL A 260 -5.84 -11.82 3.89
N GLN A 261 -5.59 -12.48 5.02
CA GLN A 261 -6.56 -13.41 5.59
C GLN A 261 -7.84 -12.72 6.09
N PRO A 262 -7.79 -11.58 6.82
CA PRO A 262 -9.01 -10.96 7.34
C PRO A 262 -9.85 -10.23 6.30
N CYS A 263 -9.22 -9.67 5.26
CA CYS A 263 -9.87 -8.84 4.25
C CYS A 263 -10.06 -9.52 2.90
N GLY A 264 -9.55 -10.75 2.74
CA GLY A 264 -9.65 -11.51 1.49
C GLY A 264 -8.86 -10.87 0.35
N VAL A 265 -7.76 -10.17 0.66
CA VAL A 265 -6.95 -9.43 -0.33
C VAL A 265 -5.77 -10.27 -0.84
N ASP A 266 -6.07 -11.40 -1.47
CA ASP A 266 -5.10 -12.42 -1.91
C ASP A 266 -4.09 -11.94 -2.96
N SER A 267 -4.34 -10.79 -3.60
CA SER A 267 -3.41 -10.17 -4.53
C SER A 267 -2.36 -9.28 -3.87
N LEU A 268 -2.60 -8.85 -2.63
CA LEU A 268 -1.70 -7.95 -1.91
C LEU A 268 -0.39 -8.65 -1.57
N GLY A 269 0.70 -8.04 -2.01
CA GLY A 269 2.05 -8.45 -1.62
C GLY A 269 3.00 -7.28 -1.53
N PHE A 270 4.17 -7.54 -0.94
CA PHE A 270 5.28 -6.59 -0.87
C PHE A 270 6.54 -7.23 -1.43
N GLY A 271 7.20 -6.50 -2.32
CA GLY A 271 8.50 -6.87 -2.84
C GLY A 271 9.47 -5.69 -2.78
N ASN A 272 10.58 -5.82 -3.49
CA ASN A 272 11.50 -4.72 -3.74
C ASN A 272 11.60 -4.53 -5.24
N HIS A 273 10.77 -3.64 -5.79
CA HIS A 273 10.62 -3.48 -7.23
C HIS A 273 11.96 -3.12 -7.93
N PHE A 274 12.91 -2.50 -7.23
CA PHE A 274 14.25 -2.23 -7.75
C PHE A 274 15.06 -3.48 -8.16
N ILE A 275 14.59 -4.70 -7.86
CA ILE A 275 15.14 -5.95 -8.41
C ILE A 275 15.03 -6.05 -9.95
N ARG A 276 14.04 -5.38 -10.56
CA ARG A 276 13.76 -5.45 -12.00
C ARG A 276 13.72 -4.09 -12.67
N THR A 277 13.93 -3.00 -11.92
CA THR A 277 13.69 -1.64 -12.39
C THR A 277 14.84 -0.72 -12.02
N SER A 278 15.00 0.35 -12.79
CA SER A 278 15.90 1.45 -12.46
C SER A 278 15.12 2.76 -12.47
N GLY A 279 14.99 3.40 -11.31
CA GLY A 279 14.30 4.68 -11.15
C GLY A 279 12.79 4.57 -10.96
N LEU A 280 12.08 5.69 -11.17
CA LEU A 280 10.66 5.86 -10.86
C LEU A 280 9.72 5.66 -12.06
N GLN A 281 10.17 4.98 -13.11
CA GLN A 281 9.30 4.63 -14.24
C GLN A 281 8.58 3.30 -13.98
N TYR A 282 7.32 3.17 -14.44
CA TYR A 282 6.60 1.90 -14.34
C TYR A 282 7.38 0.80 -15.05
N PRO A 283 7.56 -0.38 -14.42
CA PRO A 283 8.33 -1.45 -15.01
C PRO A 283 7.50 -2.34 -15.93
N HIS A 284 7.28 -1.86 -17.15
CA HIS A 284 6.57 -2.63 -18.17
C HIS A 284 7.25 -3.99 -18.44
N GLY A 285 6.42 -5.03 -18.61
CA GLY A 285 6.89 -6.40 -18.85
C GLY A 285 7.42 -7.11 -17.60
N VAL A 286 7.16 -6.55 -16.41
CA VAL A 286 7.39 -7.21 -15.13
C VAL A 286 6.04 -7.43 -14.47
N ASP A 287 5.61 -8.68 -14.38
CA ASP A 287 4.47 -9.05 -13.55
C ASP A 287 4.93 -9.06 -12.08
N PRO A 288 4.26 -8.32 -11.16
CA PRO A 288 4.57 -8.39 -9.74
C PRO A 288 4.48 -9.82 -9.17
N SER A 289 3.62 -10.66 -9.74
CA SER A 289 3.45 -12.07 -9.35
C SER A 289 4.68 -12.93 -9.66
N ASP A 290 5.52 -12.49 -10.59
CA ASP A 290 6.78 -13.16 -10.94
C ASP A 290 7.96 -12.72 -10.06
N LEU A 291 7.75 -11.76 -9.14
CA LEU A 291 8.80 -11.40 -8.20
C LEU A 291 9.01 -12.55 -7.21
N GLY A 292 10.26 -13.04 -7.15
CA GLY A 292 10.68 -13.93 -6.08
C GLY A 292 10.55 -13.24 -4.71
N PRO A 293 10.37 -14.03 -3.63
CA PRO A 293 10.33 -13.46 -2.28
C PRO A 293 11.62 -12.70 -1.97
N THR A 294 11.50 -11.67 -1.14
CA THR A 294 12.62 -10.89 -0.62
C THR A 294 12.45 -10.70 0.88
N ASP A 295 13.55 -10.83 1.62
CA ASP A 295 13.59 -10.55 3.05
C ASP A 295 13.83 -9.05 3.31
N ASN A 296 13.99 -8.23 2.27
CA ASN A 296 14.11 -6.77 2.35
C ASN A 296 13.17 -6.08 1.34
N PRO A 297 11.84 -6.25 1.49
CA PRO A 297 10.87 -5.50 0.69
C PRO A 297 11.03 -3.99 0.89
N ASN A 298 10.70 -3.20 -0.13
CA ASN A 298 10.77 -1.75 -0.03
C ASN A 298 9.49 -1.23 0.65
N MET A 299 9.60 -0.67 1.85
CA MET A 299 8.41 -0.27 2.62
C MET A 299 7.67 0.90 1.98
N GLU A 300 8.39 1.86 1.41
CA GLU A 300 7.73 3.06 0.90
C GLU A 300 7.07 2.90 -0.47
N GLY A 301 7.35 1.80 -1.19
CA GLY A 301 6.93 1.64 -2.58
C GLY A 301 6.87 0.22 -3.12
N GLY A 302 7.09 -0.79 -2.28
CA GLY A 302 7.23 -2.18 -2.68
C GLY A 302 5.92 -2.95 -2.85
N ALA A 303 4.77 -2.37 -2.49
CA ALA A 303 3.51 -3.07 -2.59
C ALA A 303 3.05 -3.23 -4.05
N PHE A 304 2.33 -4.31 -4.27
CA PHE A 304 1.54 -4.57 -5.47
C PHE A 304 0.22 -5.22 -5.07
N VAL A 305 -0.83 -4.96 -5.83
CA VAL A 305 -2.20 -5.39 -5.55
C VAL A 305 -3.04 -5.19 -6.81
N ASP A 306 -4.17 -5.87 -6.92
CA ASP A 306 -5.18 -5.61 -7.95
C ASP A 306 -6.21 -4.55 -7.50
N VAL A 307 -7.15 -4.24 -8.40
CA VAL A 307 -8.15 -3.19 -8.19
C VAL A 307 -9.18 -3.55 -7.12
N PRO A 308 -9.84 -4.73 -7.18
CA PRO A 308 -10.80 -5.13 -6.15
C PRO A 308 -10.21 -5.13 -4.74
N ASP A 309 -9.00 -5.67 -4.57
CA ASP A 309 -8.38 -5.83 -3.27
C ASP A 309 -7.96 -4.50 -2.65
N TYR A 310 -7.44 -3.55 -3.45
CA TYR A 310 -7.21 -2.19 -2.94
C TYR A 310 -8.54 -1.56 -2.49
N GLY A 311 -9.62 -1.76 -3.26
CA GLY A 311 -10.97 -1.33 -2.90
C GLY A 311 -11.41 -1.87 -1.53
N ALA A 312 -11.13 -3.15 -1.23
CA ALA A 312 -11.43 -3.75 0.06
C ALA A 312 -10.65 -3.10 1.21
N LEU A 313 -9.38 -2.70 0.99
CA LEU A 313 -8.60 -1.96 1.98
C LEU A 313 -9.18 -0.57 2.25
N LEU A 314 -9.62 0.16 1.21
CA LEU A 314 -10.30 1.45 1.39
C LEU A 314 -11.62 1.29 2.17
N LEU A 315 -12.37 0.23 1.86
CA LEU A 315 -13.61 -0.09 2.55
C LEU A 315 -13.37 -0.41 4.03
N MET A 316 -12.27 -1.09 4.36
CA MET A 316 -11.84 -1.34 5.75
C MET A 316 -11.62 -0.02 6.50
N HIS A 317 -10.94 0.96 5.89
CA HIS A 317 -10.78 2.30 6.48
C HIS A 317 -12.12 3.01 6.68
N LEU A 318 -13.02 2.96 5.71
CA LEU A 318 -14.37 3.56 5.81
C LEU A 318 -15.24 2.90 6.87
N ARG A 319 -15.02 1.61 7.15
CA ARG A 319 -15.74 0.81 8.14
C ARG A 319 -15.00 0.72 9.48
N GLU A 320 -14.27 1.79 9.82
CA GLU A 320 -13.58 1.94 11.10
C GLU A 320 -12.69 0.74 11.43
N GLY A 321 -12.02 0.18 10.42
CA GLY A 321 -11.01 -0.83 10.58
C GLY A 321 -11.51 -2.27 10.48
N ARG A 322 -12.69 -2.48 9.89
CA ARG A 322 -13.34 -3.79 9.81
C ARG A 322 -13.28 -4.42 8.42
N CYS A 323 -12.94 -5.71 8.38
CA CYS A 323 -13.07 -6.59 7.22
C CYS A 323 -13.94 -7.78 7.59
N ASP A 324 -15.05 -8.02 6.86
CA ASP A 324 -15.93 -9.18 7.02
C ASP A 324 -16.26 -9.60 8.46
N GLY A 325 -16.47 -8.60 9.34
CA GLY A 325 -16.79 -8.80 10.76
C GLY A 325 -15.58 -8.92 11.69
N THR A 326 -14.37 -9.02 11.15
CA THR A 326 -13.10 -8.95 11.88
C THR A 326 -12.67 -7.50 12.08
N GLN A 327 -12.28 -7.16 13.31
CA GLN A 327 -11.68 -5.86 13.62
C GLN A 327 -10.17 -5.94 13.38
N VAL A 328 -9.72 -5.41 12.24
CA VAL A 328 -8.30 -5.39 11.85
C VAL A 328 -7.59 -4.26 12.57
N ILE A 329 -8.03 -3.01 12.38
CA ILE A 329 -7.50 -1.83 13.08
C ILE A 329 -8.61 -1.29 13.97
N SER A 330 -8.34 -0.81 15.17
CA SER A 330 -9.37 -0.24 16.03
C SER A 330 -9.96 1.04 15.42
N PRO A 331 -11.21 1.41 15.75
CA PRO A 331 -11.76 2.69 15.30
C PRO A 331 -10.90 3.90 15.72
N ALA A 332 -10.31 3.84 16.92
CA ALA A 332 -9.37 4.86 17.39
C ALA A 332 -8.08 4.88 16.56
N GLY A 333 -7.58 3.70 16.17
CA GLY A 333 -6.44 3.55 15.27
C GLY A 333 -6.71 4.14 13.89
N ILE A 334 -7.88 3.91 13.30
CA ILE A 334 -8.28 4.54 12.02
C ILE A 334 -8.32 6.07 12.16
N GLY A 335 -8.97 6.60 13.19
CA GLY A 335 -8.99 8.05 13.42
C GLY A 335 -7.58 8.64 13.58
N ARG A 336 -6.68 7.90 14.24
CA ARG A 336 -5.28 8.29 14.38
C ARG A 336 -4.51 8.25 13.05
N LEU A 337 -4.72 7.22 12.22
CA LEU A 337 -4.10 7.12 10.89
C LEU A 337 -4.49 8.28 9.98
N HIS A 338 -5.70 8.82 10.15
CA HIS A 338 -6.28 9.90 9.36
C HIS A 338 -6.00 11.31 9.91
N THR A 339 -5.40 11.43 11.09
CA THR A 339 -5.14 12.73 11.73
C THR A 339 -4.03 13.49 11.00
N ASP A 340 -4.30 14.73 10.57
CA ASP A 340 -3.31 15.63 9.95
C ASP A 340 -2.25 16.08 10.97
N ARG A 341 -1.16 15.32 11.04
CA ARG A 341 -0.06 15.52 11.99
C ARG A 341 0.72 16.79 11.70
N THR A 342 0.89 17.15 10.43
CA THR A 342 1.61 18.38 10.07
C THR A 342 0.80 19.62 10.44
N ALA A 343 -0.55 19.55 10.46
CA ALA A 343 -1.39 20.67 10.88
C ALA A 343 -1.23 21.01 12.37
N GLU A 344 -1.07 19.99 13.23
CA GLU A 344 -0.81 20.19 14.68
C GLU A 344 0.46 21.01 14.93
N LEU A 345 1.42 20.94 14.00
CA LEU A 345 2.71 21.64 14.04
C LEU A 345 2.71 22.94 13.23
N GLY A 346 1.60 23.28 12.55
CA GLY A 346 1.53 24.43 11.64
C GLY A 346 2.41 24.28 10.40
N LEU A 347 2.73 23.05 9.99
CA LEU A 347 3.58 22.74 8.84
C LEU A 347 2.73 22.42 7.59
N PRO A 348 3.17 22.86 6.40
CA PRO A 348 2.70 22.31 5.13
C PRO A 348 3.62 21.16 4.66
N PRO A 349 3.15 20.28 3.76
CA PRO A 349 1.77 20.09 3.29
C PRO A 349 0.91 19.40 4.35
N GLY A 350 -0.40 19.21 4.11
CA GLY A 350 -1.25 18.37 4.97
C GLY A 350 -0.86 16.91 4.83
N TYR A 351 -0.55 16.25 5.96
CA TYR A 351 -0.11 14.86 5.94
C TYR A 351 -0.42 14.15 7.27
N ALA A 352 -1.01 12.96 7.15
CA ALA A 352 -1.34 12.05 8.23
C ALA A 352 -0.39 10.84 8.24
N MET A 353 -0.78 9.68 8.77
CA MET A 353 0.06 8.49 8.72
C MET A 353 -0.14 7.76 7.38
N GLY A 354 0.74 8.03 6.41
CA GLY A 354 0.65 7.46 5.06
C GLY A 354 -0.42 8.08 4.16
N TRP A 355 -1.03 9.20 4.54
CA TRP A 355 -2.03 9.90 3.73
C TRP A 355 -1.65 11.36 3.55
N TRP A 356 -1.74 11.84 2.32
CA TRP A 356 -1.85 13.27 2.02
C TRP A 356 -3.24 13.75 2.43
N VAL A 357 -3.29 14.91 3.09
CA VAL A 357 -4.54 15.53 3.55
C VAL A 357 -4.80 16.79 2.74
N ASP A 358 -5.89 16.80 1.97
CA ASP A 358 -6.43 18.02 1.42
C ASP A 358 -7.23 18.74 2.51
N ARG A 359 -6.62 19.76 3.12
CA ARG A 359 -7.25 20.55 4.19
C ARG A 359 -8.48 21.36 3.75
N SER A 360 -8.70 21.52 2.44
CA SER A 360 -9.85 22.26 1.92
C SER A 360 -11.11 21.40 1.84
N THR A 361 -10.94 20.09 1.61
CA THR A 361 -12.03 19.12 1.44
C THR A 361 -12.11 18.10 2.58
N GLY A 362 -11.03 17.92 3.35
CA GLY A 362 -10.88 16.82 4.32
C GLY A 362 -10.46 15.49 3.68
N ARG A 363 -10.26 15.45 2.35
CA ARG A 363 -9.97 14.24 1.60
C ARG A 363 -8.57 13.70 1.90
N LEU A 364 -8.49 12.38 1.99
CA LEU A 364 -7.24 11.65 2.15
C LEU A 364 -6.84 11.01 0.82
N ARG A 365 -5.57 11.14 0.43
CA ARG A 365 -5.02 10.56 -0.82
C ARG A 365 -3.66 9.92 -0.57
N ASP A 366 -3.31 8.87 -1.31
CA ASP A 366 -1.97 8.26 -1.24
C ASP A 366 -1.41 7.91 -2.64
N PRO A 367 -1.19 8.92 -3.52
CA PRO A 367 -0.78 8.67 -4.90
C PRO A 367 0.61 8.04 -5.00
N GLY A 368 0.73 7.07 -5.90
CA GLY A 368 1.94 6.36 -6.27
C GLY A 368 2.64 6.94 -7.49
N ALA A 369 3.97 6.89 -7.51
CA ALA A 369 4.80 7.29 -8.66
C ALA A 369 4.48 6.52 -9.96
N TYR A 370 3.78 5.39 -9.84
CA TYR A 370 3.45 4.46 -10.91
C TYR A 370 2.03 4.62 -11.47
N GLY A 371 1.30 5.68 -11.08
CA GLY A 371 -0.03 6.00 -11.61
C GLY A 371 -1.19 5.44 -10.80
N ALA A 372 -0.90 4.73 -9.70
CA ALA A 372 -1.89 4.38 -8.68
C ALA A 372 -2.32 5.63 -7.88
N VAL A 373 -3.62 5.83 -7.69
CA VAL A 373 -4.20 6.95 -6.95
C VAL A 373 -5.40 6.43 -6.13
N PRO A 374 -5.17 6.02 -4.87
CA PRO A 374 -6.23 5.80 -3.89
C PRO A 374 -6.65 7.10 -3.20
N TRP A 375 -7.93 7.22 -2.88
CA TRP A 375 -8.46 8.29 -2.03
C TRP A 375 -9.68 7.88 -1.22
N ILE A 376 -9.92 8.60 -0.12
CA ILE A 376 -11.08 8.43 0.75
C ILE A 376 -11.68 9.80 1.08
N ASP A 377 -13.00 9.88 0.97
CA ASP A 377 -13.81 10.95 1.51
C ASP A 377 -14.66 10.39 2.66
N VAL A 378 -14.23 10.66 3.90
CA VAL A 378 -14.88 10.10 5.10
C VAL A 378 -16.27 10.72 5.32
N ASP A 379 -16.46 11.98 4.92
CA ASP A 379 -17.72 12.71 5.09
C ASP A 379 -18.77 12.25 4.08
N LEU A 380 -18.38 12.05 2.82
CA LEU A 380 -19.23 11.44 1.79
C LEU A 380 -19.30 9.91 1.90
N GLY A 381 -18.51 9.30 2.77
CA GLY A 381 -18.58 7.87 3.08
C GLY A 381 -18.09 6.95 1.96
N TYR A 382 -17.23 7.44 1.06
CA TYR A 382 -16.74 6.67 -0.08
C TYR A 382 -15.21 6.66 -0.16
N GLY A 383 -14.70 5.67 -0.89
CA GLY A 383 -13.30 5.58 -1.28
C GLY A 383 -13.20 5.12 -2.72
N ALA A 384 -12.12 5.46 -3.39
CA ALA A 384 -11.87 4.99 -4.74
C ALA A 384 -10.39 4.77 -5.00
N TYR A 385 -10.11 3.84 -5.90
CA TYR A 385 -8.77 3.49 -6.32
C TYR A 385 -8.72 3.45 -7.84
N LEU A 386 -7.92 4.34 -8.41
CA LEU A 386 -7.63 4.44 -9.83
C LEU A 386 -6.19 3.97 -10.05
N VAL A 387 -5.96 3.10 -11.01
CA VAL A 387 -4.62 2.65 -11.37
C VAL A 387 -4.44 2.62 -12.87
N VAL A 388 -3.29 3.14 -13.27
CA VAL A 388 -2.68 2.96 -14.59
C VAL A 388 -1.26 2.46 -14.37
N GLU A 389 -0.66 1.84 -15.38
CA GLU A 389 0.75 1.43 -15.35
C GLU A 389 1.62 2.49 -16.04
N ALA A 390 1.72 3.68 -15.44
CA ALA A 390 2.37 4.84 -16.06
C ALA A 390 3.15 5.66 -15.03
N ASP A 391 3.12 6.99 -15.11
CA ASP A 391 3.66 7.86 -14.08
C ASP A 391 2.54 8.44 -13.18
N GLY A 392 2.93 8.89 -11.99
CA GLY A 392 2.00 9.47 -11.02
C GLY A 392 1.28 10.73 -11.53
N THR A 393 1.86 11.48 -12.46
CA THR A 393 1.21 12.67 -13.03
C THR A 393 0.03 12.26 -13.92
N THR A 394 0.18 11.19 -14.71
CA THR A 394 -0.92 10.63 -15.49
C THR A 394 -2.04 10.13 -14.60
N GLY A 395 -1.73 9.38 -13.53
CA GLY A 395 -2.73 8.91 -12.57
C GLY A 395 -3.51 10.07 -11.93
N ASP A 396 -2.79 11.07 -11.41
CA ASP A 396 -3.40 12.26 -10.79
C ASP A 396 -4.25 13.07 -11.79
N ALA A 397 -3.84 13.15 -13.06
CA ALA A 397 -4.60 13.84 -14.10
C ALA A 397 -5.94 13.12 -14.39
N ILE A 398 -5.94 11.79 -14.46
CA ILE A 398 -7.18 11.01 -14.65
C ILE A 398 -8.08 11.18 -13.43
N MET A 399 -7.53 11.01 -12.22
CA MET A 399 -8.29 11.15 -10.98
C MET A 399 -8.95 12.54 -10.89
N SER A 400 -8.21 13.62 -11.19
CA SER A 400 -8.75 14.99 -11.19
C SER A 400 -9.92 15.21 -12.16
N LEU A 401 -10.02 14.42 -13.23
CA LEU A 401 -11.12 14.51 -14.20
C LEU A 401 -12.36 13.73 -13.76
N ILE A 402 -12.18 12.61 -13.05
CA ILE A 402 -13.28 11.72 -12.66
C ILE A 402 -13.78 11.96 -11.23
N GLU A 403 -12.95 12.56 -10.36
CA GLU A 403 -13.28 12.83 -8.97
C GLU A 403 -14.58 13.64 -8.81
N PRO A 404 -14.83 14.75 -9.54
CA PRO A 404 -16.09 15.49 -9.39
C PRO A 404 -17.33 14.67 -9.79
N ILE A 405 -17.17 13.73 -10.73
CA ILE A 405 -18.27 12.85 -11.19
C ILE A 405 -18.59 11.84 -10.09
N ILE A 406 -17.55 11.30 -9.44
CA ILE A 406 -17.71 10.38 -8.32
C ILE A 406 -18.32 11.12 -7.13
N ASP A 407 -17.85 12.33 -6.81
CA ASP A 407 -18.42 13.18 -5.74
C ASP A 407 -19.92 13.44 -5.96
N ASP A 408 -20.31 13.84 -7.17
CA ASP A 408 -21.72 14.07 -7.51
C ASP A 408 -22.55 12.77 -7.40
N ALA A 409 -22.02 11.64 -7.88
CA ALA A 409 -22.69 10.35 -7.80
C ALA A 409 -22.85 9.87 -6.34
N MET A 410 -21.84 10.09 -5.49
CA MET A 410 -21.88 9.67 -4.08
C MET A 410 -22.73 10.61 -3.21
N ALA A 411 -22.78 11.91 -3.51
CA ALA A 411 -23.61 12.88 -2.79
C ALA A 411 -25.12 12.70 -2.98
N THR A 412 -25.54 11.87 -3.94
CA THR A 412 -26.96 11.58 -4.24
C THR A 412 -27.55 10.41 -3.46
N SER A 413 -26.78 9.83 -2.53
CA SER A 413 -27.15 8.65 -1.73
C SER A 413 -27.79 8.95 -0.38
#